data_AF-A0A7X3AAJ3-F1
#
_entry.id   AF-A0A7X3AAJ3-F1
#
_cell.length_a   1.000
_cell.length_b   1.000
_cell.length_c   1.000
_cell.angle_alpha   90.00
_cell.angle_beta   90.00
_cell.angle_gamma   90.00
#
_symmetry.space_group_name_H-M   'P 1'
#
loop_
_entity.id
_entity.type
_entity.pdbx_description
1 polymer ?
#
loop_
_entity_poly.entity_id
_entity_poly.type
_entity_poly.pdbx_seq_one_letter_code
_entity_poly.pdbx_strand_id
1 'polypeptide(L)'
;MTEQQGQPAEPEKKEKKSLSLNVVSNKPHRGFGAGTIDLSAVSCVIIDEGVAYIDDGAMHAKSKIEKGIKFSPDKANVPNGRQAWIVWVAVERGESGSLYAGAAACEMLIDTEARRGWKILPDHVNKLDATIKRKFKLEELGAAEKAALHKLLVEHNEEWWNNSPEELKQALAPEAV
;
A
#
# COMPACT_ATOMS: atom_id res chain seq x y z
N MET A 1 58.66 48.30 29.62
CA MET A 1 57.34 48.30 30.31
C MET A 1 56.48 47.25 29.64
N THR A 2 55.55 46.65 30.38
CA THR A 2 54.78 45.40 30.10
C THR A 2 55.53 44.15 30.61
N GLU A 3 55.36 43.66 31.85
CA GLU A 3 54.20 43.22 32.67
C GLU A 3 53.52 41.91 32.26
N GLN A 4 53.13 41.16 33.30
CA GLN A 4 52.26 39.96 33.39
C GLN A 4 53.01 38.61 33.27
N GLN A 5 53.33 37.84 34.33
CA GLN A 5 52.57 37.29 35.48
C GLN A 5 51.31 36.50 35.15
N GLY A 6 51.25 35.25 35.65
CA GLY A 6 50.01 34.60 36.09
C GLY A 6 49.65 33.29 35.37
N GLN A 7 49.90 32.18 36.07
CA GLN A 7 49.54 30.79 35.71
C GLN A 7 48.15 30.42 36.36
N PRO A 8 47.68 29.16 36.31
CA PRO A 8 46.82 28.49 35.31
C PRO A 8 45.39 28.17 35.81
N ALA A 9 44.47 27.72 34.93
CA ALA A 9 43.28 26.95 35.33
C ALA A 9 42.69 26.14 34.15
N GLU A 10 42.07 25.02 34.52
CA GLU A 10 41.57 23.85 33.78
C GLU A 10 40.51 24.07 32.66
N PRO A 11 40.23 23.03 31.82
CA PRO A 11 39.55 23.20 30.53
C PRO A 11 38.02 23.28 30.67
N GLU A 12 37.44 24.40 30.22
CA GLU A 12 35.99 24.53 30.06
C GLU A 12 35.50 23.80 28.80
N LYS A 13 34.78 22.70 29.05
CA LYS A 13 33.91 22.02 28.09
C LYS A 13 32.55 22.73 28.08
N LYS A 14 32.17 23.36 26.95
CA LYS A 14 30.81 23.66 26.44
C LYS A 14 31.01 24.50 25.17
N GLU A 15 30.32 24.32 24.05
CA GLU A 15 28.91 24.00 23.87
C GLU A 15 28.74 23.44 22.46
N LYS A 16 28.34 22.17 22.33
CA LYS A 16 27.91 21.64 21.03
C LYS A 16 26.48 22.11 20.81
N LYS A 17 26.32 22.94 19.79
CA LYS A 17 25.03 23.35 19.21
C LYS A 17 24.13 22.12 19.04
N SER A 18 22.96 22.24 19.67
CA SER A 18 21.63 21.89 19.18
C SER A 18 21.56 20.87 18.05
N LEU A 19 20.92 19.74 18.33
CA LEU A 19 19.84 19.19 17.48
C LEU A 19 19.16 18.10 18.30
N SER A 20 18.22 18.53 19.13
CA SER A 20 17.17 17.70 19.68
C SER A 20 16.37 17.15 18.49
N LEU A 21 16.59 15.88 18.13
CA LEU A 21 15.67 15.16 17.27
C LEU A 21 14.93 14.13 18.13
N ASN A 22 13.99 14.64 18.93
CA ASN A 22 12.88 13.83 19.42
C ASN A 22 11.64 14.24 18.62
N VAL A 23 11.42 13.52 17.52
CA VAL A 23 10.34 13.69 16.54
C VAL A 23 10.05 12.25 16.08
N VAL A 24 8.88 11.63 16.20
CA VAL A 24 7.50 12.11 16.31
C VAL A 24 6.65 10.95 16.88
N SER A 25 5.87 11.15 17.95
CA SER A 25 4.48 11.62 17.95
C SER A 25 3.51 10.70 17.19
N ASN A 26 2.68 9.99 17.96
CA ASN A 26 1.52 9.20 17.55
C ASN A 26 0.39 10.11 17.02
N LYS A 27 0.61 10.82 15.91
CA LYS A 27 -0.37 11.73 15.31
C LYS A 27 -0.71 11.27 13.89
N PRO A 28 -2.00 11.02 13.57
CA PRO A 28 -2.40 10.59 12.25
C PRO A 28 -1.99 11.65 11.22
N HIS A 29 -1.29 11.20 10.19
CA HIS A 29 -0.70 12.05 9.19
C HIS A 29 -1.83 12.65 8.32
N ARG A 30 -2.16 13.91 8.56
CA ARG A 30 -3.00 14.74 7.69
C ARG A 30 -2.11 15.37 6.64
N GLY A 31 -1.91 14.67 5.52
CA GLY A 31 -1.09 15.17 4.43
C GLY A 31 -1.29 14.39 3.13
N PHE A 32 -2.30 14.76 2.36
CA PHE A 32 -2.25 15.25 0.96
C PHE A 32 -3.66 15.14 0.37
N GLY A 33 -4.28 16.26 -0.04
CA GLY A 33 -5.54 16.26 -0.80
C GLY A 33 -6.83 16.33 0.05
N ALA A 34 -7.84 16.97 -0.52
CA ALA A 34 -9.13 17.27 0.08
C ALA A 34 -9.97 16.00 0.34
N GLY A 35 -10.58 15.90 1.52
CA GLY A 35 -11.41 14.76 1.94
C GLY A 35 -10.61 13.80 2.80
N THR A 36 -10.99 13.67 4.08
CA THR A 36 -10.48 12.59 4.92
C THR A 36 -10.98 11.27 4.34
N ILE A 37 -10.14 10.63 3.54
CA ILE A 37 -10.37 9.27 3.07
C ILE A 37 -10.36 8.36 4.31
N ASP A 38 -11.49 7.72 4.60
CA ASP A 38 -11.55 6.70 5.65
C ASP A 38 -10.89 5.42 5.11
N LEU A 39 -9.60 5.28 5.42
CA LEU A 39 -8.80 4.11 5.08
C LEU A 39 -9.19 2.87 5.90
N SER A 40 -9.95 3.07 6.99
CA SER A 40 -10.38 2.01 7.91
C SER A 40 -11.29 0.98 7.23
N ALA A 41 -12.01 1.39 6.19
CA ALA A 41 -12.92 0.55 5.43
C ALA A 41 -12.30 -0.07 4.16
N VAL A 42 -11.00 0.10 3.93
CA VAL A 42 -10.31 -0.44 2.76
C VAL A 42 -9.22 -1.41 3.18
N SER A 43 -9.25 -2.60 2.62
CA SER A 43 -8.22 -3.62 2.77
C SER A 43 -7.33 -3.71 1.53
N CYS A 44 -6.07 -4.04 1.73
CA CYS A 44 -5.13 -4.29 0.64
C CYS A 44 -4.94 -5.79 0.45
N VAL A 45 -5.21 -6.25 -0.76
CA VAL A 45 -4.97 -7.62 -1.22
C VAL A 45 -3.78 -7.59 -2.17
N ILE A 46 -2.88 -8.55 -2.03
CA ILE A 46 -1.77 -8.75 -2.95
C ILE A 46 -2.01 -10.05 -3.71
N ILE A 47 -1.76 -10.02 -5.02
CA ILE A 47 -1.75 -11.20 -5.86
C ILE A 47 -0.35 -11.35 -6.45
N ASP A 48 0.35 -12.41 -6.08
CA ASP A 48 1.70 -12.73 -6.56
C ASP A 48 1.71 -14.20 -6.98
N GLU A 49 2.22 -14.50 -8.18
CA GLU A 49 2.34 -15.86 -8.71
C GLU A 49 1.03 -16.70 -8.64
N GLY A 50 -0.12 -16.05 -8.85
CA GLY A 50 -1.44 -16.68 -8.81
C GLY A 50 -1.99 -16.95 -7.40
N VAL A 51 -1.31 -16.45 -6.36
CA VAL A 51 -1.76 -16.55 -4.97
C VAL A 51 -2.22 -15.18 -4.49
N ALA A 52 -3.48 -15.07 -4.09
CA ALA A 52 -4.04 -13.87 -3.49
C ALA A 52 -4.03 -13.98 -1.95
N TYR A 53 -3.61 -12.91 -1.26
CA TYR A 53 -3.63 -12.83 0.20
C TYR A 53 -3.84 -11.40 0.67
N ILE A 54 -4.49 -11.24 1.83
CA ILE A 54 -4.65 -9.93 2.48
C ILE A 54 -3.33 -9.56 3.16
N ASP A 55 -2.83 -8.35 2.91
CA ASP A 55 -1.60 -7.84 3.51
C ASP A 55 -1.87 -6.47 4.17
N ASP A 56 -2.13 -6.49 5.48
CA ASP A 56 -2.27 -5.27 6.31
C ASP A 56 -0.99 -4.39 6.30
N GLY A 57 0.16 -4.99 5.96
CA GLY A 57 1.43 -4.30 5.82
C GLY A 57 1.54 -3.47 4.53
N ALA A 58 0.76 -3.78 3.50
CA ALA A 58 0.77 -3.08 2.22
C ALA A 58 0.28 -1.64 2.31
N MET A 59 -0.65 -1.36 3.22
CA MET A 59 -1.05 0.01 3.54
C MET A 59 0.11 0.87 4.06
N HIS A 60 1.18 0.26 4.57
CA HIS A 60 2.37 0.93 5.10
C HIS A 60 3.65 0.64 4.30
N ALA A 61 3.54 0.07 3.08
CA ALA A 61 4.67 -0.39 2.27
C ALA A 61 5.61 -1.38 2.99
N LYS A 62 5.03 -2.24 3.85
CA LYS A 62 5.73 -3.28 4.64
C LYS A 62 5.38 -4.70 4.19
N SER A 63 4.66 -4.85 3.08
CA SER A 63 4.29 -6.15 2.52
C SER A 63 5.50 -7.05 2.37
N LYS A 64 5.32 -8.37 2.51
CA LYS A 64 6.42 -9.33 2.31
C LYS A 64 7.10 -9.15 0.95
N ILE A 65 6.33 -8.82 -0.09
CA ILE A 65 6.83 -8.59 -1.46
C ILE A 65 7.48 -7.22 -1.65
N GLU A 66 7.16 -6.22 -0.82
CA GLU A 66 7.73 -4.87 -0.90
C GLU A 66 8.98 -4.71 -0.03
N LYS A 67 9.15 -5.61 0.96
CA LYS A 67 10.24 -5.53 1.93
C LYS A 67 11.60 -5.70 1.26
N GLY A 68 12.42 -4.66 1.34
CA GLY A 68 13.77 -4.66 0.77
C GLY A 68 13.80 -4.36 -0.73
N ILE A 69 12.66 -4.00 -1.34
CA ILE A 69 12.56 -3.60 -2.73
C ILE A 69 12.56 -2.08 -2.85
N LYS A 70 13.37 -1.55 -3.77
CA LYS A 70 13.36 -0.13 -4.11
C LYS A 70 12.46 0.13 -5.31
N PHE A 71 11.32 0.77 -5.06
CA PHE A 71 10.37 1.15 -6.10
C PHE A 71 10.84 2.35 -6.93
N SER A 72 10.65 2.26 -8.24
CA SER A 72 10.91 3.30 -9.24
C SER A 72 9.72 3.41 -10.19
N PRO A 73 9.37 4.62 -10.68
CA PRO A 73 8.36 4.76 -11.74
C PRO A 73 8.87 4.28 -13.12
N ASP A 74 10.16 3.98 -13.24
CA ASP A 74 10.80 3.55 -14.49
C ASP A 74 10.84 2.01 -14.56
N LYS A 75 10.11 1.44 -15.53
CA LYS A 75 9.96 -0.02 -15.72
C LYS A 75 11.28 -0.68 -16.16
N ALA A 76 12.18 0.07 -16.81
CA ALA A 76 13.47 -0.44 -17.27
C ALA A 76 14.44 -0.76 -16.11
N ASN A 77 14.21 -0.22 -14.92
CA ASN A 77 14.95 -0.58 -13.70
C ASN A 77 14.58 -1.95 -13.13
N VAL A 78 13.64 -2.67 -13.75
CA VAL A 78 13.12 -3.95 -13.27
C VAL A 78 13.21 -4.99 -14.40
N PRO A 79 14.44 -5.37 -14.81
CA PRO A 79 14.67 -6.19 -16.00
C PRO A 79 14.09 -7.61 -15.88
N ASN A 80 14.04 -8.17 -14.67
CA ASN A 80 13.45 -9.48 -14.39
C ASN A 80 12.22 -9.36 -13.47
N GLY A 81 11.45 -8.28 -13.64
CA GLY A 81 10.29 -8.03 -12.81
C GLY A 81 9.21 -9.08 -13.02
N ARG A 82 8.91 -9.86 -11.99
CA ARG A 82 7.68 -10.65 -11.98
C ARG A 82 6.49 -9.73 -11.75
N GLN A 83 5.39 -10.04 -12.41
CA GLN A 83 4.15 -9.29 -12.28
C GLN A 83 3.46 -9.66 -10.97
N ALA A 84 3.14 -8.64 -10.20
CA ALA A 84 2.32 -8.74 -9.01
C ALA A 84 1.24 -7.67 -9.07
N TRP A 85 0.16 -7.87 -8.32
CA TRP A 85 -0.96 -6.96 -8.29
C TRP A 85 -1.27 -6.53 -6.87
N ILE A 86 -1.57 -5.25 -6.71
CA ILE A 86 -2.20 -4.72 -5.50
C ILE A 86 -3.66 -4.46 -5.82
N VAL A 87 -4.55 -5.10 -5.08
CA VAL A 87 -5.99 -4.91 -5.18
C VAL A 87 -6.50 -4.22 -3.92
N TRP A 88 -7.02 -3.01 -4.09
CA TRP A 88 -7.72 -2.29 -3.04
C TRP A 88 -9.15 -2.79 -2.97
N VAL A 89 -9.61 -3.24 -1.81
CA VAL A 89 -10.96 -3.74 -1.58
C VAL A 89 -11.64 -2.89 -0.53
N ALA A 90 -12.69 -2.16 -0.90
CA ALA A 90 -13.51 -1.41 0.05
C ALA A 90 -14.63 -2.31 0.58
N VAL A 91 -14.83 -2.28 1.90
CA VAL A 91 -15.92 -2.95 2.59
C VAL A 91 -16.87 -1.89 3.10
N GLU A 92 -18.17 -2.10 2.87
CA GLU A 92 -19.22 -1.24 3.41
C GLU A 92 -20.21 -2.07 4.21
N ARG A 93 -20.91 -1.42 5.14
CA ARG A 93 -22.02 -2.03 5.88
C ARG A 93 -23.34 -1.59 5.26
N GLY A 94 -24.02 -2.51 4.60
CA GLY A 94 -25.36 -2.32 4.07
C GLY A 94 -26.45 -2.83 5.03
N GLU A 95 -27.69 -2.85 4.55
CA GLU A 95 -28.86 -3.30 5.32
C GLU A 95 -28.79 -4.80 5.67
N SER A 96 -28.22 -5.62 4.78
CA SER A 96 -28.09 -7.08 4.96
C SER A 96 -26.78 -7.51 5.63
N GLY A 97 -25.94 -6.56 6.06
CA GLY A 97 -24.63 -6.83 6.63
C GLY A 97 -23.50 -6.17 5.84
N SER A 98 -22.27 -6.56 6.16
CA SER A 98 -21.10 -6.06 5.44
C SER A 98 -21.00 -6.69 4.05
N LEU A 99 -20.45 -5.95 3.09
CA LEU A 99 -20.29 -6.34 1.70
C LEU A 99 -19.06 -5.68 1.08
N TYR A 100 -18.47 -6.32 0.07
CA TYR A 100 -17.41 -5.69 -0.73
C TYR A 100 -18.03 -4.70 -1.71
N ALA A 101 -17.83 -3.41 -1.45
CA ALA A 101 -18.51 -2.32 -2.12
C ALA A 101 -17.69 -1.71 -3.27
N GLY A 102 -16.38 -1.96 -3.31
CA GLY A 102 -15.51 -1.51 -4.39
C GLY A 102 -14.24 -2.33 -4.45
N ALA A 103 -13.66 -2.47 -5.63
CA ALA A 103 -12.39 -3.17 -5.81
C ALA A 103 -11.58 -2.58 -6.97
N ALA A 104 -10.28 -2.33 -6.81
CA ALA A 104 -9.44 -1.82 -7.90
C ALA A 104 -8.06 -2.47 -7.88
N ALA A 105 -7.66 -3.02 -9.02
CA ALA A 105 -6.34 -3.61 -9.22
C ALA A 105 -5.35 -2.58 -9.76
N CYS A 106 -4.12 -2.66 -9.26
CA CYS A 106 -2.97 -1.86 -9.68
C CYS A 106 -1.83 -2.80 -10.03
N GLU A 107 -1.27 -2.67 -11.23
CA GLU A 107 -0.10 -3.43 -11.66
C GLU A 107 1.16 -2.96 -10.92
N MET A 108 2.00 -3.91 -10.54
CA MET A 108 3.36 -3.66 -10.11
C MET A 108 4.30 -4.76 -10.60
N LEU A 109 5.58 -4.42 -10.75
CA LEU A 109 6.61 -5.41 -10.97
C LEU A 109 7.53 -5.50 -9.77
N ILE A 110 7.91 -6.72 -9.42
CA ILE A 110 8.87 -7.01 -8.37
C ILE A 110 10.02 -7.81 -8.95
N ASP A 111 11.24 -7.27 -8.84
CA ASP A 111 12.47 -8.01 -9.08
C ASP A 111 13.16 -8.22 -7.73
N THR A 112 12.93 -9.40 -7.16
CA THR A 112 13.53 -9.81 -5.89
C THR A 112 15.04 -9.97 -5.97
N GLU A 113 15.58 -10.31 -7.14
CA GLU A 113 17.02 -10.54 -7.34
C GLU A 113 17.77 -9.19 -7.38
N ALA A 114 17.28 -8.25 -8.18
CA ALA A 114 17.83 -6.90 -8.27
C ALA A 114 17.43 -5.99 -7.10
N ARG A 115 16.48 -6.45 -6.24
CA ARG A 115 15.84 -5.65 -5.20
C ARG A 115 15.21 -4.37 -5.74
N ARG A 116 14.65 -4.45 -6.94
CA ARG A 116 14.01 -3.34 -7.65
C ARG A 116 12.55 -3.64 -7.87
N GLY A 117 11.72 -2.60 -7.78
CA GLY A 117 10.31 -2.72 -8.03
C GLY A 117 9.86 -1.58 -8.92
N TRP A 118 8.80 -1.81 -9.66
CA TRP A 118 8.15 -0.80 -10.46
C TRP A 118 6.71 -0.68 -10.00
N LYS A 119 6.30 0.57 -9.74
CA LYS A 119 4.91 0.93 -9.50
C LYS A 119 4.68 2.38 -9.85
N ILE A 120 3.45 2.68 -10.24
CA ILE A 120 3.03 4.06 -10.51
C ILE A 120 2.20 4.52 -9.30
N LEU A 121 2.80 5.34 -8.44
CA LEU A 121 2.13 5.90 -7.26
C LEU A 121 0.87 6.71 -7.60
N PRO A 122 0.86 7.59 -8.63
CA PRO A 122 -0.35 8.29 -9.04
C PRO A 122 -1.50 7.35 -9.39
N ASP A 123 -1.20 6.22 -10.05
CA ASP A 123 -2.21 5.22 -10.41
C ASP A 123 -2.77 4.56 -9.15
N HIS A 124 -1.90 4.12 -8.23
CA HIS A 124 -2.34 3.52 -6.96
C HIS A 124 -3.28 4.43 -6.17
N VAL A 125 -2.98 5.74 -6.09
CA VAL A 125 -3.84 6.70 -5.37
C VAL A 125 -5.18 6.89 -6.10
N ASN A 126 -5.17 6.99 -7.43
CA ASN A 126 -6.40 7.10 -8.23
C ASN A 126 -7.27 5.85 -8.14
N LYS A 127 -6.66 4.68 -8.09
CA LYS A 127 -7.33 3.38 -7.94
C LYS A 127 -7.93 3.24 -6.55
N LEU A 128 -7.19 3.62 -5.51
CA LEU A 128 -7.71 3.69 -4.13
C LEU A 128 -8.94 4.61 -4.05
N ASP A 129 -8.87 5.83 -4.59
CA ASP A 129 -10.00 6.76 -4.64
C ASP A 129 -11.21 6.15 -5.38
N ALA A 130 -10.98 5.44 -6.49
CA ALA A 130 -12.03 4.75 -7.22
C ALA A 130 -12.68 3.64 -6.38
N THR A 131 -11.90 2.84 -5.65
CA THR A 131 -12.39 1.79 -4.76
C THR A 131 -13.30 2.36 -3.68
N ILE A 132 -12.89 3.45 -3.03
CA ILE A 132 -13.69 4.14 -1.99
C ILE A 132 -14.99 4.71 -2.57
N LYS A 133 -14.96 5.14 -3.83
CA LYS A 133 -16.15 5.57 -4.58
C LYS A 133 -17.00 4.40 -5.10
N ARG A 134 -16.81 3.20 -4.57
CA ARG A 134 -17.57 1.98 -4.90
C ARG A 134 -17.46 1.58 -6.38
N LYS A 135 -16.28 1.80 -6.97
CA LYS A 135 -16.01 1.37 -8.35
C LYS A 135 -15.26 0.05 -8.38
N PHE A 136 -15.54 -0.73 -9.41
CA PHE A 136 -14.83 -1.97 -9.71
C PHE A 136 -13.92 -1.77 -10.92
N LYS A 137 -12.61 -1.72 -10.68
CA LYS A 137 -11.56 -1.58 -11.71
C LYS A 137 -10.65 -2.80 -11.68
N LEU A 138 -11.19 -3.94 -12.11
CA LEU A 138 -10.52 -5.25 -12.12
C LEU A 138 -10.26 -5.76 -13.55
N GLU A 139 -10.50 -4.92 -14.55
CA GLU A 139 -10.34 -5.23 -15.98
C GLU A 139 -8.91 -5.63 -16.37
N GLU A 140 -7.91 -5.11 -15.65
CA GLU A 140 -6.50 -5.39 -15.91
C GLU A 140 -6.05 -6.76 -15.36
N LEU A 141 -6.82 -7.35 -14.44
CA LEU A 141 -6.49 -8.68 -13.89
C LEU A 141 -6.73 -9.76 -14.95
N GLY A 142 -5.76 -10.66 -15.09
CA GLY A 142 -5.92 -11.88 -15.88
C GLY A 142 -6.90 -12.86 -15.24
N ALA A 143 -7.25 -13.92 -15.99
CA ALA A 143 -8.20 -14.93 -15.53
C ALA A 143 -7.71 -15.67 -14.26
N ALA A 144 -6.40 -15.91 -14.15
CA ALA A 144 -5.81 -16.57 -12.98
C ALA A 144 -5.90 -15.68 -11.73
N GLU A 145 -5.60 -14.39 -11.88
CA GLU A 145 -5.64 -13.41 -10.79
C GLU A 145 -7.07 -13.11 -10.35
N LYS A 146 -8.03 -13.01 -11.29
CA LYS A 146 -9.45 -12.91 -10.98
C LYS A 146 -9.92 -14.13 -10.17
N ALA A 147 -9.54 -15.33 -10.57
CA ALA A 147 -9.87 -16.55 -9.84
C ALA A 147 -9.26 -16.59 -8.43
N ALA A 148 -7.99 -16.18 -8.28
CA ALA A 148 -7.31 -16.09 -7.00
C ALA A 148 -7.99 -15.08 -6.06
N LEU A 149 -8.33 -13.90 -6.58
CA LEU A 149 -9.04 -12.86 -5.83
C LEU A 149 -10.44 -13.31 -5.43
N HIS A 150 -11.21 -13.89 -6.35
CA HIS A 150 -12.53 -14.45 -6.06
C HIS A 150 -12.46 -15.45 -4.90
N LYS A 151 -11.53 -16.41 -5.00
CA LYS A 151 -11.31 -17.42 -3.97
C LYS A 151 -11.01 -16.77 -2.62
N LEU A 152 -10.09 -15.80 -2.57
CA LEU A 152 -9.71 -15.09 -1.35
C LEU A 152 -10.90 -14.37 -0.71
N LEU A 153 -11.74 -13.68 -1.49
CA LEU A 153 -12.88 -12.93 -0.97
C LEU A 153 -13.93 -13.87 -0.37
N VAL A 154 -14.22 -14.98 -1.04
CA VAL A 154 -15.14 -16.01 -0.54
C VAL A 154 -14.58 -16.69 0.72
N GLU A 155 -13.30 -17.07 0.71
CA GLU A 155 -12.64 -17.69 1.88
C GLU A 155 -12.55 -16.73 3.07
N HIS A 156 -12.39 -15.43 2.82
CA HIS A 156 -12.36 -14.43 3.87
C HIS A 156 -13.72 -14.29 4.55
N ASN A 157 -14.79 -14.09 3.75
CA ASN A 157 -16.15 -14.05 4.28
C ASN A 157 -17.18 -14.30 3.17
N GLU A 158 -17.74 -15.51 3.15
CA GLU A 158 -18.77 -15.92 2.19
C GLU A 158 -20.05 -15.08 2.31
N GLU A 159 -20.43 -14.66 3.52
CA GLU A 159 -21.61 -13.81 3.73
C GLU A 159 -21.42 -12.43 3.07
N TRP A 160 -20.22 -11.84 3.19
CA TRP A 160 -19.92 -10.56 2.55
C TRP A 160 -19.91 -10.69 1.04
N TRP A 161 -19.36 -11.80 0.52
CA TRP A 161 -19.41 -12.11 -0.90
C TRP A 161 -20.86 -12.26 -1.41
N ASN A 162 -21.71 -12.95 -0.66
CA ASN A 162 -23.11 -13.13 -1.03
C ASN A 162 -23.84 -11.78 -1.07
N ASN A 163 -23.55 -10.90 -0.11
CA ASN A 163 -24.10 -9.54 -0.05
C ASN A 163 -23.51 -8.56 -1.07
N SER A 164 -22.38 -8.90 -1.71
CA SER A 164 -21.74 -8.04 -2.70
C SER A 164 -22.56 -7.87 -3.99
N PRO A 165 -22.42 -6.70 -4.66
CA PRO A 165 -23.14 -6.42 -5.89
C PRO A 165 -22.74 -7.38 -7.01
N GLU A 166 -23.68 -7.64 -7.92
CA GLU A 166 -23.44 -8.50 -9.09
C GLU A 166 -22.30 -7.97 -9.96
N GLU A 167 -22.08 -6.65 -10.00
CA GLU A 167 -20.97 -6.02 -10.74
C GLU A 167 -19.60 -6.58 -10.30
N LEU A 168 -19.38 -6.79 -8.99
CA LEU A 168 -18.15 -7.44 -8.50
C LEU A 168 -18.07 -8.90 -8.94
N LYS A 169 -19.18 -9.62 -8.81
CA LYS A 169 -19.26 -11.06 -9.15
C LYS A 169 -18.99 -11.27 -10.64
N GLN A 170 -19.50 -10.38 -11.49
CA GLN A 170 -19.25 -10.36 -12.93
C GLN A 170 -17.82 -9.95 -13.26
N ALA A 171 -17.27 -8.93 -12.59
CA ALA A 171 -15.88 -8.50 -12.80
C ALA A 171 -14.85 -9.59 -12.46
N LEU A 172 -15.21 -10.48 -11.53
CA LEU A 172 -14.41 -11.64 -11.11
C LEU A 172 -14.84 -12.95 -11.76
N ALA A 173 -15.90 -12.94 -12.56
CA ALA A 173 -16.31 -14.13 -13.28
C ALA A 173 -15.18 -14.53 -14.25
N PRO A 174 -14.86 -15.83 -14.37
CA PRO A 174 -13.96 -16.27 -15.43
C PRO A 174 -14.59 -15.87 -16.77
N GLU A 175 -13.86 -15.10 -17.58
CA GLU A 175 -14.32 -14.81 -18.95
C GLU A 175 -14.51 -16.15 -19.66
N ALA A 176 -15.75 -16.44 -20.03
CA ALA A 176 -16.08 -17.59 -20.84
C ALA A 176 -15.48 -17.34 -22.23
N VAL A 177 -14.37 -18.04 -22.50
CA VAL A 177 -13.72 -18.12 -23.82
C VAL A 177 -14.67 -18.73 -24.84
#